data_AF-A0A6G4XTV9-F1
#
_entry.id   AF-A0A6G4XTV9-F1
#
_cell.length_a   1.000
_cell.length_b   1.000
_cell.length_c   1.000
_cell.angle_alpha   90.00
_cell.angle_beta   90.00
_cell.angle_gamma   90.00
#
_symmetry.space_group_name_H-M   'P 1'
#
loop_
_entity.id
_entity.type
_entity.pdbx_description
1 polymer ?
#
loop_
_entity_poly.entity_id
_entity_poly.type
_entity_poly.pdbx_seq_one_letter_code
_entity_poly.pdbx_strand_id
1 'polypeptide(L)'
;MPHLITPTGAQQQAAEATMGLGVPGYAHPLVAPMEWAELTRPGAPLHWTVLNVANGPGARPDPHCLEASGKLRNAGARVLGHLDLAYGARSFGELVSDAHRYLDWYQVDGFYADRAPTEREALPEVRRISATLRALLPDGHLVFGHGTHPYPGYAESADQLVTFSGPWSDYRWSQVAEWTADYPPEKFCHLVHGVPLGHLEEALRIARWQGAATIWFTDRTDKHRTVDPFEALPGYWDEIVSRIGRGVSE
;
A
#
# COMPACT_ATOMS: atom_id res chain seq x y z
N MET A 1 7.19 -42.11 -32.67
CA MET A 1 5.94 -42.14 -31.86
C MET A 1 6.25 -42.83 -30.54
N PRO A 2 6.10 -42.19 -29.36
CA PRO A 2 5.89 -40.77 -29.07
C PRO A 2 7.06 -40.13 -28.30
N HIS A 3 7.34 -38.86 -28.58
CA HIS A 3 8.16 -38.01 -27.73
C HIS A 3 7.30 -37.51 -26.56
N LEU A 4 7.78 -37.68 -25.33
CA LEU A 4 7.26 -37.00 -24.16
C LEU A 4 7.57 -35.51 -24.32
N ILE A 5 6.52 -34.70 -24.44
CA ILE A 5 6.60 -33.25 -24.36
C ILE A 5 6.58 -32.91 -22.87
N THR A 6 7.74 -32.61 -22.29
CA THR A 6 7.80 -31.94 -20.99
C THR A 6 7.50 -30.46 -21.23
N PRO A 7 6.50 -29.85 -20.58
CA PRO A 7 6.34 -28.41 -20.64
C PRO A 7 7.39 -27.76 -19.74
N THR A 8 8.57 -27.52 -20.29
CA THR A 8 9.59 -26.65 -19.69
C THR A 8 9.27 -25.23 -20.15
N GLY A 9 8.81 -24.34 -19.26
CA GLY A 9 8.69 -22.93 -19.66
C GLY A 9 7.94 -21.94 -18.78
N ALA A 10 7.28 -22.32 -17.67
CA ALA A 10 6.53 -21.36 -16.84
C ALA A 10 7.01 -21.24 -15.38
N GLN A 11 8.06 -21.96 -14.97
CA GLN A 11 8.51 -22.01 -13.57
C GLN A 11 9.94 -21.51 -13.33
N GLN A 12 10.57 -20.87 -14.32
CA GLN A 12 11.91 -20.32 -14.15
C GLN A 12 11.91 -18.83 -14.52
N GLN A 13 12.02 -18.00 -13.47
CA GLN A 13 12.09 -16.53 -13.41
C GLN A 13 10.83 -15.79 -12.96
N ALA A 14 10.26 -16.19 -11.82
CA ALA A 14 10.03 -15.17 -10.80
C ALA A 14 11.37 -14.98 -10.09
N ALA A 15 12.06 -13.85 -10.31
CA ALA A 15 12.90 -13.36 -9.23
C ALA A 15 11.97 -13.30 -8.00
N GLU A 16 12.35 -13.88 -6.86
CA GLU A 16 11.52 -13.75 -5.66
C GLU A 16 11.30 -12.26 -5.43
N ALA A 17 10.08 -11.80 -5.70
CA ALA A 17 9.68 -10.42 -5.48
C ALA A 17 10.00 -10.13 -4.00
N THR A 18 10.96 -9.24 -3.76
CA THR A 18 11.35 -8.92 -2.39
C THR A 18 10.14 -8.29 -1.73
N MET A 19 9.60 -8.99 -0.74
CA MET A 19 8.46 -8.46 0.00
C MET A 19 8.88 -7.14 0.67
N GLY A 20 7.95 -6.21 0.80
CA GLY A 20 8.18 -4.93 1.44
C GLY A 20 6.96 -4.42 2.19
N LEU A 21 7.14 -3.29 2.86
CA LEU A 21 6.16 -2.68 3.73
C LEU A 21 5.49 -1.50 3.02
N GLY A 22 4.16 -1.48 3.03
CA GLY A 22 3.35 -0.35 2.58
C GLY A 22 2.53 0.17 3.75
N VAL A 23 2.88 1.32 4.32
CA VAL A 23 2.23 1.86 5.52
C VAL A 23 1.04 2.73 5.08
N PRO A 24 -0.21 2.29 5.27
CA PRO A 24 -1.39 2.98 4.73
C PRO A 24 -1.73 4.29 5.45
N GLY A 25 -1.05 4.56 6.57
CA GLY A 25 -1.09 5.83 7.29
C GLY A 25 -0.93 5.61 8.80
N TYR A 26 -0.15 6.47 9.44
CA TYR A 26 -0.10 6.57 10.90
C TYR A 26 -0.95 7.71 11.42
N ALA A 27 -1.19 7.70 12.72
CA ALA A 27 -1.61 8.89 13.43
C ALA A 27 -0.65 10.06 13.12
N HIS A 28 -1.18 11.27 13.24
CA HIS A 28 -0.47 12.51 12.92
C HIS A 28 0.94 12.53 13.57
N PRO A 29 1.99 13.00 12.89
CA PRO A 29 3.37 12.98 13.42
C PRO A 29 3.56 13.65 14.78
N LEU A 30 2.70 14.60 15.13
CA LEU A 30 2.66 15.22 16.47
C LEU A 30 2.26 14.22 17.57
N VAL A 31 1.38 13.27 17.26
CA VAL A 31 0.83 12.28 18.19
C VAL A 31 1.67 11.01 18.20
N ALA A 32 2.25 10.63 17.05
CA ALA A 32 3.00 9.39 16.85
C ALA A 32 4.46 9.59 16.41
N PRO A 33 5.26 10.46 17.07
CA PRO A 33 6.60 10.80 16.58
C PRO A 33 7.56 9.61 16.55
N MET A 34 7.35 8.61 17.40
CA MET A 34 8.17 7.39 17.45
C MET A 34 7.90 6.50 16.24
N GLU A 35 6.63 6.35 15.86
CA GLU A 35 6.18 5.57 14.72
C GLU A 35 6.77 6.11 13.41
N TRP A 36 6.74 7.43 13.23
CA TRP A 36 7.36 8.07 12.06
C TRP A 36 8.90 7.96 12.06
N ALA A 37 9.55 7.94 13.23
CA ALA A 37 10.99 7.73 13.32
C ALA A 37 11.40 6.31 12.90
N GLU A 38 10.64 5.29 13.29
CA GLU A 38 10.91 3.89 12.92
C GLU A 38 10.85 3.64 11.40
N LEU A 39 10.03 4.39 10.66
CA LEU A 39 9.99 4.31 9.19
C LEU A 39 11.28 4.80 8.52
N THR A 40 12.07 5.62 9.21
CA THR A 40 13.36 6.11 8.72
C THR A 40 14.52 5.21 9.12
N ARG A 41 14.24 4.08 9.80
CA ARG A 41 15.26 3.16 10.27
C ARG A 41 16.00 2.51 9.09
N PRO A 42 17.34 2.56 9.07
CA PRO A 42 18.12 1.89 8.04
C PRO A 42 17.78 0.39 7.96
N GLY A 43 17.58 -0.11 6.73
CA GLY A 43 17.29 -1.52 6.48
C GLY A 43 15.81 -1.91 6.61
N ALA A 44 14.91 -0.99 6.97
CA ALA A 44 13.47 -1.24 6.85
C ALA A 44 13.11 -1.36 5.34
N PRO A 45 12.50 -2.48 4.89
CA PRO A 45 12.13 -2.68 3.48
C PRO A 45 10.84 -1.91 3.15
N LEU A 46 10.85 -0.59 3.36
CA LEU A 46 9.69 0.28 3.17
C LEU A 46 9.53 0.62 1.69
N HIS A 47 8.45 0.13 1.07
CA HIS A 47 8.09 0.47 -0.31
C HIS A 47 7.47 1.86 -0.39
N TRP A 48 6.59 2.19 0.56
CA TRP A 48 5.95 3.50 0.66
C TRP A 48 5.27 3.69 2.02
N THR A 49 5.03 4.95 2.37
CA THR A 49 4.17 5.34 3.50
C THR A 49 3.22 6.46 3.07
N VAL A 50 2.01 6.47 3.62
CA VAL A 50 1.00 7.46 3.31
C VAL A 50 1.03 8.61 4.32
N LEU A 51 1.04 9.84 3.82
CA LEU A 51 0.87 11.05 4.60
C LEU A 51 -0.58 11.52 4.52
N ASN A 52 -1.32 11.31 5.60
CA ASN A 52 -2.67 11.83 5.79
C ASN A 52 -2.66 12.89 6.91
N VAL A 53 -2.85 14.17 6.58
CA VAL A 53 -2.76 15.27 7.55
C VAL A 53 -4.10 15.45 8.27
N ALA A 54 -5.19 15.47 7.51
CA ALA A 54 -6.55 15.68 8.03
C ALA A 54 -7.62 15.14 7.06
N ASN A 55 -7.53 13.86 6.70
CA ASN A 55 -8.27 13.24 5.58
C ASN A 55 -8.00 13.96 4.25
N GLY A 56 -6.71 14.17 3.99
CA GLY A 56 -6.18 15.00 2.92
C GLY A 56 -5.01 15.87 3.40
N PRO A 57 -4.59 16.86 2.59
CA PRO A 57 -3.39 17.67 2.85
C PRO A 57 -3.58 18.74 3.94
N GLY A 58 -4.80 18.89 4.46
CA GLY A 58 -5.16 19.95 5.41
C GLY A 58 -5.47 21.29 4.74
N ALA A 59 -5.90 22.26 5.56
CA ALA A 59 -6.27 23.61 5.09
C ALA A 59 -5.05 24.54 4.90
N ARG A 60 -3.92 24.21 5.52
CA ARG A 60 -2.64 24.92 5.47
C ARG A 60 -1.50 23.92 5.71
N PRO A 61 -0.26 24.23 5.30
CA PRO A 61 0.89 23.38 5.61
C PRO A 61 1.01 23.12 7.12
N ASP A 62 1.22 21.86 7.48
CA ASP A 62 1.45 21.42 8.85
C ASP A 62 2.96 21.22 9.08
N PRO A 63 3.59 21.96 10.03
CA PRO A 63 5.03 21.86 10.29
C PRO A 63 5.53 20.46 10.68
N HIS A 64 4.74 19.68 11.41
CA HIS A 64 5.14 18.33 11.84
C HIS A 64 5.10 17.35 10.66
N CYS A 65 4.10 17.46 9.80
CA CYS A 65 4.03 16.69 8.55
C CYS A 65 5.13 17.07 7.56
N LEU A 66 5.49 18.36 7.48
CA LEU A 66 6.63 18.83 6.69
C LEU A 66 7.94 18.19 7.16
N GLU A 67 8.19 18.22 8.48
CA GLU A 67 9.38 17.62 9.07
C GLU A 67 9.43 16.10 8.84
N ALA A 68 8.31 15.40 9.05
CA ALA A 68 8.20 13.97 8.85
C ALA A 68 8.46 13.58 7.38
N SER A 69 7.81 14.26 6.43
CA SER A 69 8.03 14.04 4.99
C SER A 69 9.50 14.26 4.61
N GLY A 70 10.10 15.36 5.08
CA GLY A 70 11.51 15.66 4.82
C GLY A 70 12.46 14.58 5.34
N LYS A 71 12.25 14.06 6.56
CA LYS A 71 13.06 12.97 7.13
C LYS A 71 12.94 11.68 6.34
N LEU A 72 11.72 11.30 5.95
CA LEU A 72 11.47 10.10 5.14
C LEU A 72 12.15 10.16 3.78
N ARG A 73 11.99 11.29 3.08
CA ARG A 73 12.64 11.51 1.78
C ARG A 73 14.16 11.48 1.87
N ASN A 74 14.74 12.09 2.91
CA ASN A 74 16.18 12.04 3.15
C ASN A 74 16.68 10.62 3.47
N ALA A 75 15.82 9.76 4.02
CA ALA A 75 16.10 8.34 4.25
C ALA A 75 15.86 7.47 2.99
N GLY A 76 15.43 8.06 1.87
CA GLY A 76 15.12 7.36 0.62
C GLY A 76 13.77 6.65 0.62
N ALA A 77 12.93 6.89 1.63
CA ALA A 77 11.57 6.34 1.68
C ALA A 77 10.61 7.15 0.81
N ARG A 78 9.70 6.45 0.14
CA ARG A 78 8.67 7.05 -0.70
C ARG A 78 7.47 7.51 0.13
N VAL A 79 7.11 8.79 0.04
CA VAL A 79 5.95 9.36 0.73
C VAL A 79 4.80 9.56 -0.26
N LEU A 80 3.61 9.03 0.03
CA LEU A 80 2.42 9.17 -0.80
C LEU A 80 1.40 10.11 -0.16
N GLY A 81 0.87 11.07 -0.91
CA GLY A 81 -0.25 11.90 -0.44
C GLY A 81 -1.56 11.12 -0.43
N HIS A 82 -2.31 11.18 0.68
CA HIS A 82 -3.64 10.53 0.79
C HIS A 82 -4.70 11.30 -0.02
N LEU A 83 -5.30 10.63 -0.99
CA LEU A 83 -6.41 11.14 -1.78
C LEU A 83 -7.63 10.25 -1.56
N ASP A 84 -8.60 10.71 -0.79
CA ASP A 84 -9.84 9.97 -0.58
C ASP A 84 -10.74 10.06 -1.82
N LEU A 85 -10.97 8.96 -2.55
CA LEU A 85 -11.88 8.95 -3.72
C LEU A 85 -13.35 8.84 -3.33
N ALA A 86 -13.66 8.52 -2.07
CA ALA A 86 -15.00 8.29 -1.56
C ALA A 86 -15.83 7.36 -2.46
N TYR A 87 -15.23 6.25 -2.91
CA TYR A 87 -15.84 5.28 -3.84
C TYR A 87 -16.30 5.91 -5.16
N GLY A 88 -15.59 6.94 -5.62
CA GLY A 88 -15.91 7.68 -6.85
C GLY A 88 -16.90 8.84 -6.66
N ALA A 89 -17.38 9.09 -5.44
CA ALA A 89 -18.28 10.20 -5.16
C ALA A 89 -17.56 11.55 -5.05
N ARG A 90 -16.24 11.55 -4.79
CA ARG A 90 -15.48 12.80 -4.66
C ARG A 90 -15.25 13.43 -6.02
N SER A 91 -15.33 14.76 -6.09
CA SER A 91 -15.19 15.45 -7.37
C SER A 91 -13.73 15.45 -7.87
N PHE A 92 -13.58 15.38 -9.19
CA PHE A 92 -12.27 15.45 -9.86
C PHE A 92 -11.47 16.71 -9.46
N GLY A 93 -12.13 17.88 -9.40
CA GLY A 93 -11.47 19.15 -9.09
C GLY A 93 -10.93 19.21 -7.65
N GLU A 94 -11.64 18.62 -6.69
CA GLU A 94 -11.16 18.53 -5.31
C GLU A 94 -9.92 17.62 -5.20
N LEU A 95 -9.95 16.46 -5.86
CA LEU A 95 -8.83 15.52 -5.88
C LEU A 95 -7.57 16.14 -6.49
N VAL A 96 -7.70 16.85 -7.61
CA VAL A 96 -6.58 17.55 -8.26
C VAL A 96 -6.04 18.68 -7.38
N SER A 97 -6.93 19.41 -6.70
CA SER A 97 -6.53 20.47 -5.77
C SER A 97 -5.77 19.91 -4.56
N ASP A 98 -6.21 18.77 -4.01
CA ASP A 98 -5.48 18.08 -2.95
C ASP A 98 -4.12 17.58 -3.44
N ALA A 99 -4.06 17.00 -4.64
CA ALA A 99 -2.82 16.53 -5.23
C ALA A 99 -1.79 17.65 -5.35
N HIS A 100 -2.19 18.82 -5.86
CA HIS A 100 -1.32 20.00 -5.90
C HIS A 100 -0.83 20.43 -4.51
N ARG A 101 -1.71 20.49 -3.51
CA ARG A 101 -1.30 20.83 -2.14
C ARG A 101 -0.27 19.85 -1.58
N TYR A 102 -0.44 18.56 -1.84
CA TYR A 102 0.53 17.57 -1.41
C TYR A 102 1.91 17.75 -2.07
N LEU A 103 1.94 18.05 -3.37
CA LEU A 103 3.17 18.32 -4.09
C LEU A 103 3.84 19.61 -3.59
N ASP A 104 3.07 20.69 -3.48
CA ASP A 104 3.56 22.02 -3.15
C ASP A 104 4.04 22.11 -1.70
N TRP A 105 3.30 21.49 -0.76
CA TRP A 105 3.60 21.61 0.66
C TRP A 105 4.54 20.50 1.11
N TYR A 106 4.19 19.24 0.83
CA TYR A 106 4.86 18.10 1.46
C TYR A 106 5.84 17.39 0.55
N GLN A 107 5.96 17.80 -0.72
CA GLN A 107 6.88 17.21 -1.70
C GLN A 107 6.74 15.70 -1.81
N VAL A 108 5.50 15.20 -1.80
CA VAL A 108 5.21 13.77 -1.90
C VAL A 108 5.75 13.17 -3.21
N ASP A 109 6.11 11.89 -3.16
CA ASP A 109 6.66 11.11 -4.27
C ASP A 109 5.58 10.33 -5.02
N GLY A 110 4.30 10.58 -4.72
CA GLY A 110 3.17 9.87 -5.30
C GLY A 110 1.88 10.07 -4.52
N PHE A 111 0.87 9.25 -4.84
CA PHE A 111 -0.46 9.34 -4.26
C PHE A 111 -1.00 7.96 -3.87
N TYR A 112 -1.66 7.91 -2.73
CA TYR A 112 -2.49 6.79 -2.30
C TYR A 112 -3.95 7.21 -2.46
N ALA A 113 -4.60 6.68 -3.50
CA ALA A 113 -6.00 6.94 -3.80
C ALA A 113 -6.87 5.95 -3.01
N ASP A 114 -7.26 6.37 -1.81
CA ASP A 114 -8.01 5.58 -0.85
C ASP A 114 -9.50 5.47 -1.22
N ARG A 115 -10.15 4.40 -0.74
CA ARG A 115 -11.55 4.07 -1.04
C ARG A 115 -11.83 4.16 -2.54
N ALA A 116 -10.93 3.60 -3.34
CA ALA A 116 -11.08 3.57 -4.79
C ALA A 116 -12.23 2.60 -5.17
N PRO A 117 -13.13 2.97 -6.09
CA PRO A 117 -14.24 2.11 -6.50
C PRO A 117 -13.73 0.82 -7.14
N THR A 118 -14.52 -0.24 -7.08
CA THR A 118 -14.12 -1.59 -7.56
C THR A 118 -14.84 -1.99 -8.83
N GLU A 119 -15.95 -1.32 -9.13
CA GLU A 119 -16.90 -1.63 -10.18
C GLU A 119 -16.41 -1.19 -11.55
N ARG A 120 -16.76 -1.93 -12.60
CA ARG A 120 -16.35 -1.65 -13.98
C ARG A 120 -16.82 -0.26 -14.44
N GLU A 121 -17.99 0.16 -13.98
CA GLU A 121 -18.68 1.37 -14.39
C GLU A 121 -17.91 2.65 -13.99
N ALA A 122 -17.17 2.60 -12.88
CA ALA A 122 -16.37 3.72 -12.39
C ALA A 122 -14.97 3.81 -13.04
N LEU A 123 -14.53 2.75 -13.73
CA LEU A 123 -13.18 2.67 -14.31
C LEU A 123 -12.82 3.84 -15.25
N PRO A 124 -13.69 4.33 -16.14
CA PRO A 124 -13.36 5.46 -17.02
C PRO A 124 -12.98 6.73 -16.25
N GLU A 125 -13.70 7.05 -15.17
CA GLU A 125 -13.42 8.23 -14.36
C GLU A 125 -12.14 8.03 -13.53
N VAL A 126 -11.92 6.84 -12.97
CA VAL A 126 -10.66 6.54 -12.25
C VAL A 126 -9.45 6.59 -13.19
N ARG A 127 -9.58 6.14 -14.45
CA ARG A 127 -8.53 6.29 -15.47
C ARG A 127 -8.22 7.75 -15.76
N ARG A 128 -9.24 8.61 -15.82
CA ARG A 128 -9.06 10.06 -15.98
C ARG A 128 -8.31 10.67 -14.80
N ILE A 129 -8.67 10.29 -13.57
CA ILE A 129 -7.97 10.73 -12.35
C ILE A 129 -6.51 10.28 -12.40
N SER A 130 -6.25 8.99 -12.65
CA SER A 130 -4.89 8.44 -12.76
C SER A 130 -4.04 9.15 -13.80
N ALA A 131 -4.55 9.33 -15.02
CA ALA A 131 -3.85 10.04 -16.08
C ALA A 131 -3.49 11.48 -15.66
N THR A 132 -4.38 12.14 -14.91
CA THR A 132 -4.14 13.49 -14.39
C THR A 132 -3.05 13.49 -13.33
N LEU A 133 -3.12 12.58 -12.35
CA LEU A 133 -2.10 12.46 -11.30
C LEU A 133 -0.71 12.16 -11.89
N ARG A 134 -0.64 11.30 -12.91
CA ARG A 134 0.61 11.02 -13.65
C ARG A 134 1.08 12.22 -14.47
N ALA A 135 0.19 13.05 -15.00
CA ALA A 135 0.59 14.29 -15.67
C ALA A 135 1.15 15.33 -14.68
N LEU A 136 0.64 15.36 -13.45
CA LEU A 136 1.15 16.21 -12.36
C LEU A 136 2.50 15.74 -11.83
N LEU A 137 2.70 14.43 -11.73
CA LEU A 137 3.94 13.82 -11.26
C LEU A 137 4.28 12.58 -12.12
N PRO A 138 5.03 12.76 -13.23
CA PRO A 138 5.33 11.68 -14.19
C PRO A 138 6.01 10.45 -13.59
N ASP A 139 6.92 10.67 -12.64
CA ASP A 139 7.65 9.59 -11.94
C ASP A 139 6.97 9.18 -10.62
N GLY A 140 5.76 9.69 -10.38
CA GLY A 140 5.03 9.49 -9.14
C GLY A 140 4.44 8.10 -9.02
N HIS A 141 4.53 7.52 -7.83
CA HIS A 141 3.93 6.22 -7.54
C HIS A 141 2.45 6.37 -7.21
N LEU A 142 1.59 5.59 -7.86
CA LEU A 142 0.15 5.60 -7.62
C LEU A 142 -0.32 4.26 -7.06
N VAL A 143 -0.95 4.30 -5.89
CA VAL A 143 -1.55 3.14 -5.23
C VAL A 143 -3.06 3.33 -5.15
N PHE A 144 -3.85 2.32 -5.52
CA PHE A 144 -5.30 2.32 -5.29
C PHE A 144 -5.65 1.50 -4.05
N GLY A 145 -6.21 2.17 -3.05
CA GLY A 145 -6.77 1.58 -1.85
C GLY A 145 -8.17 1.00 -2.09
N HIS A 146 -8.28 -0.12 -2.81
CA HIS A 146 -9.57 -0.79 -3.01
C HIS A 146 -10.01 -1.57 -1.77
N GLY A 147 -9.08 -2.25 -1.10
CA GLY A 147 -9.34 -3.14 0.04
C GLY A 147 -9.94 -4.51 -0.32
N THR A 148 -10.29 -4.72 -1.58
CA THR A 148 -10.77 -5.99 -2.14
C THR A 148 -10.37 -6.07 -3.62
N HIS A 149 -10.54 -7.24 -4.27
CA HIS A 149 -10.23 -7.39 -5.68
C HIS A 149 -11.18 -6.55 -6.55
N PRO A 150 -10.68 -5.55 -7.30
CA PRO A 150 -11.51 -4.76 -8.20
C PRO A 150 -11.74 -5.49 -9.53
N TYR A 151 -12.53 -4.87 -10.41
CA TYR A 151 -12.56 -5.23 -11.82
C TYR A 151 -11.12 -5.22 -12.42
N PRO A 152 -10.67 -6.25 -13.18
CA PRO A 152 -9.26 -6.39 -13.56
C PRO A 152 -8.65 -5.19 -14.32
N GLY A 153 -9.47 -4.43 -15.05
CA GLY A 153 -9.00 -3.26 -15.82
C GLY A 153 -8.41 -2.13 -14.98
N TYR A 154 -8.59 -2.14 -13.65
CA TYR A 154 -7.94 -1.21 -12.71
C TYR A 154 -6.43 -1.46 -12.60
N ALA A 155 -5.95 -2.69 -12.83
CA ALA A 155 -4.52 -3.01 -12.75
C ALA A 155 -3.67 -2.22 -13.74
N GLU A 156 -4.21 -1.81 -14.88
CA GLU A 156 -3.49 -0.96 -15.85
C GLU A 156 -3.42 0.51 -15.44
N SER A 157 -4.17 0.91 -14.40
CA SER A 157 -4.43 2.32 -14.08
C SER A 157 -3.67 2.83 -12.84
N ALA A 158 -2.91 1.97 -12.16
CA ALA A 158 -2.09 2.34 -11.01
C ALA A 158 -0.81 1.50 -10.99
N ASP A 159 0.18 1.87 -10.19
CA ASP A 159 1.39 1.07 -10.04
C ASP A 159 1.16 -0.12 -9.11
N GLN A 160 0.30 0.03 -8.10
CA GLN A 160 -0.07 -1.01 -7.15
C GLN A 160 -1.54 -0.91 -6.72
N LEU A 161 -2.15 -2.05 -6.39
CA LEU A 161 -3.51 -2.18 -5.89
C LEU A 161 -3.51 -2.81 -4.50
N VAL A 162 -4.22 -2.21 -3.55
CA VAL A 162 -4.56 -2.85 -2.28
C VAL A 162 -5.74 -3.79 -2.51
N THR A 163 -5.47 -5.08 -2.68
CA THR A 163 -6.47 -6.11 -3.00
C THR A 163 -7.06 -6.82 -1.78
N PHE A 164 -6.52 -6.55 -0.59
CA PHE A 164 -7.09 -6.98 0.68
C PHE A 164 -6.85 -5.92 1.75
N SER A 165 -7.91 -5.52 2.45
CA SER A 165 -7.84 -4.72 3.67
C SER A 165 -8.88 -5.23 4.68
N GLY A 166 -8.45 -5.76 5.83
CA GLY A 166 -9.39 -6.29 6.81
C GLY A 166 -8.78 -7.15 7.92
N PRO A 167 -9.61 -7.85 8.70
CA PRO A 167 -9.16 -8.61 9.85
C PRO A 167 -8.51 -9.94 9.45
N TRP A 168 -7.59 -10.40 10.29
CA TRP A 168 -6.96 -11.73 10.20
C TRP A 168 -7.99 -12.88 10.11
N SER A 169 -9.14 -12.75 10.78
CA SER A 169 -10.21 -13.75 10.74
C SER A 169 -10.69 -14.05 9.33
N ASP A 170 -10.68 -13.05 8.46
CA ASP A 170 -11.18 -13.12 7.10
C ASP A 170 -10.01 -13.42 6.16
N TYR A 171 -8.85 -12.79 6.41
CA TYR A 171 -7.63 -12.98 5.63
C TYR A 171 -7.15 -14.43 5.61
N ARG A 172 -7.23 -15.14 6.75
CA ARG A 172 -6.76 -16.54 6.83
C ARG A 172 -7.55 -17.51 5.92
N TRP A 173 -8.73 -17.09 5.46
CA TRP A 173 -9.60 -17.85 4.57
C TRP A 173 -9.80 -17.17 3.21
N SER A 174 -9.07 -16.10 2.93
CA SER A 174 -9.22 -15.37 1.66
C SER A 174 -8.71 -16.21 0.49
N GLN A 175 -9.22 -15.89 -0.70
CA GLN A 175 -8.85 -16.53 -1.95
C GLN A 175 -8.27 -15.49 -2.90
N VAL A 176 -7.31 -15.92 -3.71
CA VAL A 176 -6.77 -15.12 -4.80
C VAL A 176 -7.74 -15.08 -5.96
N ALA A 177 -7.91 -13.92 -6.60
CA ALA A 177 -8.67 -13.82 -7.84
C ALA A 177 -7.82 -14.28 -9.04
N GLU A 178 -8.37 -15.14 -9.91
CA GLU A 178 -7.61 -15.78 -11.00
C GLU A 178 -6.84 -14.79 -11.90
N TRP A 179 -7.44 -13.63 -12.18
CA TRP A 179 -6.83 -12.60 -13.03
C TRP A 179 -5.53 -12.01 -12.48
N THR A 180 -5.27 -12.13 -11.16
CA THR A 180 -4.03 -11.58 -10.59
C THR A 180 -2.81 -12.37 -11.04
N ALA A 181 -2.98 -13.60 -11.54
CA ALA A 181 -1.90 -14.42 -12.09
C ALA A 181 -1.26 -13.80 -13.35
N ASP A 182 -1.94 -12.89 -14.03
CA ASP A 182 -1.42 -12.18 -15.21
C ASP A 182 -0.50 -11.01 -14.86
N TYR A 183 -0.31 -10.71 -13.57
CA TYR A 183 0.45 -9.56 -13.09
C TYR A 183 1.55 -9.97 -12.11
N PRO A 184 2.66 -9.20 -12.05
CA PRO A 184 3.74 -9.49 -11.12
C PRO A 184 3.32 -9.17 -9.66
N PRO A 185 3.91 -9.83 -8.64
CA PRO A 185 3.48 -9.67 -7.25
C PRO A 185 3.59 -8.25 -6.67
N GLU A 186 4.49 -7.43 -7.21
CA GLU A 186 4.68 -6.01 -6.88
C GLU A 186 3.42 -5.18 -7.16
N LYS A 187 2.51 -5.72 -7.98
CA LYS A 187 1.23 -5.10 -8.29
C LYS A 187 0.24 -5.12 -7.14
N PHE A 188 0.45 -5.96 -6.12
CA PHE A 188 -0.55 -6.24 -5.10
C PHE A 188 -0.06 -5.93 -3.68
N CYS A 189 -0.95 -5.34 -2.89
CA CYS A 189 -0.73 -5.00 -1.50
C CYS A 189 -1.84 -5.55 -0.59
N HIS A 190 -1.47 -6.15 0.55
CA HIS A 190 -2.41 -6.63 1.57
C HIS A 190 -2.22 -5.91 2.90
N LEU A 191 -3.29 -5.32 3.43
CA LEU A 191 -3.34 -4.66 4.74
C LEU A 191 -4.16 -5.53 5.69
N VAL A 192 -3.55 -6.08 6.74
CA VAL A 192 -4.22 -7.04 7.62
C VAL A 192 -4.03 -6.65 9.08
N HIS A 193 -5.14 -6.50 9.78
CA HIS A 193 -5.13 -6.19 11.21
C HIS A 193 -5.58 -7.39 12.05
N GLY A 194 -5.27 -7.35 13.34
CA GLY A 194 -5.56 -8.41 14.29
C GLY A 194 -4.78 -9.69 14.05
N VAL A 195 -3.59 -9.61 13.43
CA VAL A 195 -2.68 -10.74 13.22
C VAL A 195 -1.86 -10.95 14.49
N PRO A 196 -2.08 -12.02 15.27
CA PRO A 196 -1.24 -12.30 16.42
C PRO A 196 0.17 -12.69 15.96
N LEU A 197 1.20 -12.40 16.77
CA LEU A 197 2.60 -12.74 16.45
C LEU A 197 2.77 -14.21 16.04
N GLY A 198 2.09 -15.15 16.71
CA GLY A 198 2.15 -16.58 16.39
C GLY A 198 1.62 -16.95 15.00
N HIS A 199 0.88 -16.06 14.34
CA HIS A 199 0.35 -16.26 12.98
C HIS A 199 1.07 -15.40 11.92
N LEU A 200 2.11 -14.64 12.29
CA LEU A 200 2.82 -13.77 11.35
C LEU A 200 3.38 -14.55 10.15
N GLU A 201 3.97 -15.72 10.41
CA GLU A 201 4.52 -16.58 9.35
C GLU A 201 3.44 -17.12 8.40
N GLU A 202 2.30 -17.49 8.97
CA GLU A 202 1.15 -17.95 8.20
C GLU A 202 0.61 -16.82 7.31
N ALA A 203 0.46 -15.62 7.86
CA ALA A 203 0.02 -14.43 7.12
C ALA A 203 0.98 -14.09 5.96
N LEU A 204 2.30 -14.16 6.20
CA LEU A 204 3.32 -13.94 5.17
C LEU A 204 3.26 -15.02 4.07
N ARG A 205 3.02 -16.28 4.43
CA ARG A 205 2.82 -17.37 3.46
C ARG A 205 1.57 -17.16 2.61
N ILE A 206 0.47 -16.69 3.22
CA ILE A 206 -0.76 -16.36 2.49
C ILE A 206 -0.49 -15.21 1.51
N ALA A 207 0.19 -14.13 1.93
CA ALA A 207 0.53 -13.02 1.04
C ALA A 207 1.35 -13.49 -0.18
N ARG A 208 2.40 -14.27 0.06
CA ARG A 208 3.21 -14.85 -1.04
C ARG A 208 2.38 -15.72 -1.98
N TRP A 209 1.54 -16.60 -1.43
CA TRP A 209 0.72 -17.50 -2.24
C TRP A 209 -0.32 -16.75 -3.08
N GLN A 210 -0.87 -15.65 -2.55
CA GLN A 210 -1.81 -14.79 -3.28
C GLN A 210 -1.11 -13.75 -4.16
N GLY A 211 0.22 -13.75 -4.22
CA GLY A 211 0.99 -12.86 -5.08
C GLY A 211 1.08 -11.42 -4.59
N ALA A 212 1.00 -11.14 -3.29
CA ALA A 212 1.21 -9.79 -2.76
C ALA A 212 2.66 -9.60 -2.29
N ALA A 213 3.40 -8.71 -2.95
CA ALA A 213 4.76 -8.35 -2.54
C ALA A 213 4.80 -7.17 -1.55
N THR A 214 3.70 -6.44 -1.34
CA THR A 214 3.65 -5.37 -0.33
C THR A 214 2.64 -5.72 0.75
N ILE A 215 3.03 -5.61 2.02
CA ILE A 215 2.13 -5.94 3.13
C ILE A 215 2.19 -4.92 4.26
N TRP A 216 1.13 -4.90 5.06
CA TRP A 216 1.14 -4.29 6.39
C TRP A 216 0.35 -5.17 7.35
N PHE A 217 1.04 -5.83 8.27
CA PHE A 217 0.41 -6.71 9.26
C PHE A 217 0.56 -6.16 10.67
N THR A 218 -0.55 -6.06 11.38
CA THR A 218 -0.58 -5.53 12.75
C THR A 218 -1.41 -6.40 13.69
N ASP A 219 -1.02 -6.50 14.96
CA ASP A 219 -1.78 -7.14 16.03
C ASP A 219 -2.94 -6.28 16.53
N ARG A 220 -2.95 -4.99 16.16
CA ARG A 220 -4.01 -4.05 16.51
C ARG A 220 -5.33 -4.46 15.88
N THR A 221 -6.44 -4.13 16.53
CA THR A 221 -7.78 -4.54 16.07
C THR A 221 -8.73 -3.34 16.01
N ASP A 222 -9.67 -3.37 15.09
CA ASP A 222 -10.79 -2.43 14.95
C ASP A 222 -11.92 -2.63 15.97
N LYS A 223 -11.78 -3.59 16.91
CA LYS A 223 -12.83 -4.04 17.85
C LYS A 223 -13.48 -2.93 18.69
N HIS A 224 -12.80 -1.81 18.87
CA HIS A 224 -13.35 -0.66 19.60
C HIS A 224 -13.87 0.46 18.70
N ARG A 225 -13.69 0.37 17.37
CA ARG A 225 -14.11 1.36 16.35
C ARG A 225 -13.70 2.81 16.60
N THR A 226 -12.87 3.06 17.61
CA THR A 226 -12.43 4.40 18.03
C THR A 226 -11.02 4.72 17.56
N VAL A 227 -10.26 3.73 17.11
CA VAL A 227 -8.88 3.87 16.63
C VAL A 227 -8.74 3.01 15.38
N ASP A 228 -8.23 3.59 14.31
CA ASP A 228 -7.89 2.85 13.10
C ASP A 228 -6.73 1.88 13.45
N PRO A 229 -6.87 0.57 13.20
CA PRO A 229 -5.84 -0.40 13.55
C PRO A 229 -4.49 -0.15 12.86
N PHE A 230 -4.47 0.62 11.78
CA PHE A 230 -3.26 0.91 11.03
C PHE A 230 -2.50 2.16 11.51
N GLU A 231 -3.11 2.98 12.39
CA GLU A 231 -2.54 4.25 12.84
C GLU A 231 -1.31 4.15 13.75
N ALA A 232 -0.93 2.93 14.17
CA ALA A 232 0.19 2.68 15.07
C ALA A 232 1.05 1.50 14.62
N LEU A 233 2.28 1.44 15.14
CA LEU A 233 3.19 0.33 14.90
C LEU A 233 2.64 -1.00 15.45
N PRO A 234 2.87 -2.12 14.73
CA PRO A 234 2.66 -3.46 15.27
C PRO A 234 3.52 -3.68 16.52
N GLY A 235 2.99 -4.41 17.52
CA GLY A 235 3.74 -4.78 18.72
C GLY A 235 4.99 -5.64 18.44
N TYR A 236 5.10 -6.18 17.23
CA TYR A 236 6.21 -7.01 16.74
C TYR A 236 6.99 -6.36 15.59
N TRP A 237 7.08 -5.03 15.54
CA TRP A 237 7.75 -4.28 14.47
C TRP A 237 9.15 -4.81 14.09
N ASP A 238 10.00 -5.10 15.07
CA ASP A 238 11.35 -5.66 14.79
C ASP A 238 11.29 -7.03 14.11
N GLU A 239 10.33 -7.88 14.48
CA GLU A 239 10.17 -9.21 13.91
C GLU A 239 9.71 -9.15 12.46
N ILE A 240 8.74 -8.28 12.14
CA ILE A 240 8.25 -8.13 10.76
C ILE A 240 9.33 -7.54 9.85
N VAL A 241 10.08 -6.53 10.32
CA VAL A 241 11.22 -5.97 9.57
C VAL A 241 12.31 -7.03 9.36
N SER A 242 12.65 -7.82 10.38
CA SER A 242 13.67 -8.87 10.26
C SER A 242 13.27 -9.96 9.27
N ARG A 243 12.00 -10.39 9.28
CA ARG A 243 11.52 -11.45 8.38
C ARG A 243 11.43 -11.01 6.92
N ILE A 244 11.04 -9.76 6.69
CA ILE A 244 10.93 -9.20 5.33
C ILE A 244 12.33 -8.83 4.79
N GLY A 245 13.21 -8.27 5.63
CA GLY A 245 14.57 -7.86 5.24
C GLY A 245 15.55 -9.01 4.94
N ARG A 246 15.21 -10.26 5.30
CA ARG A 246 16.06 -11.45 5.07
C ARG A 246 16.02 -12.02 3.65
N GLY A 247 15.32 -11.39 2.71
CA GLY A 247 15.26 -11.82 1.30
C GLY A 247 16.56 -11.71 0.49
N VAL A 248 17.73 -11.51 1.13
CA VAL A 248 19.05 -11.49 0.46
C VAL A 248 20.08 -12.17 1.37
N SER A 249 20.06 -13.50 1.46
CA SER A 249 21.21 -14.32 1.86
C SER A 249 20.87 -15.82 1.73
N GLU A 250 20.93 -16.35 0.51
CA GLU A 250 21.40 -17.71 0.23
C GLU A 250 22.27 -17.68 -1.03
#